data_AF-A0A2A9FJN6-F1
#
_entry.id   AF-A0A2A9FJN6-F1
#
_cell.length_a   1.000
_cell.length_b   1.000
_cell.length_c   1.000
_cell.angle_alpha   90.00
_cell.angle_beta   90.00
_cell.angle_gamma   90.00
#
_symmetry.space_group_name_H-M   'P 1'
#
loop_
_entity.id
_entity.type
_entity.pdbx_description
1 polymer ?
#
loop_
_entity_poly.entity_id
_entity_poly.type
_entity_poly.pdbx_seq_one_letter_code
_entity_poly.pdbx_strand_id
1 'polypeptide(L)'
;MRTPDGEAALKAFVLTGFSGAQQRALQNVARNRDFAQRVLASFSAAYSPRVHEAADRALRGTDADREAFARTGFAEARTLDMRDREADEAHRQVIAQAERDFVVSLAQKDPGEQVRLAAQHALRQGSTDADIREFYATGWMAAAELDIEFFRQHSQEAGMRYLALIPGLIADAQEAEKEALAAGGAAAAQARAVAARAWTRAKDEADAARIAWETEQLRCVEQARYWQSVVDRYSGKTDPIWVSITGAADKNRTVWTGEDAFASGQSGHWAEVSSRAQAGVDRMSNPG
;
A
#
# COMPACT_ATOMS: atom_id res chain seq x y z
N MET A 1 35.99 -29.08 -22.36
CA MET A 1 36.91 -29.06 -21.20
C MET A 1 36.19 -28.35 -20.06
N ARG A 2 35.92 -29.05 -18.95
CA ARG A 2 35.46 -28.41 -17.70
C ARG A 2 36.70 -27.89 -16.98
N THR A 3 36.79 -26.58 -16.80
CA THR A 3 37.85 -26.00 -15.97
C THR A 3 37.56 -26.29 -14.50
N PRO A 4 38.57 -26.41 -13.63
CA PRO A 4 38.39 -26.60 -12.19
C PRO A 4 37.48 -25.53 -11.56
N ASP A 5 37.55 -24.29 -12.08
CA ASP A 5 36.69 -23.18 -11.66
C ASP A 5 35.21 -23.40 -12.03
N GLY A 6 34.95 -24.02 -13.19
CA GLY A 6 33.60 -24.38 -13.62
C GLY A 6 32.98 -25.51 -12.80
N GLU A 7 33.80 -26.44 -12.31
CA GLU A 7 33.35 -27.54 -11.44
C GLU A 7 33.06 -27.07 -10.02
N ALA A 8 33.89 -26.16 -9.49
CA ALA A 8 33.64 -25.48 -8.22
C ALA A 8 32.38 -24.60 -8.27
N ALA A 9 32.18 -23.84 -9.36
CA ALA A 9 30.98 -23.02 -9.56
C ALA A 9 29.71 -23.87 -9.71
N LEU A 10 29.77 -25.00 -10.43
CA LEU A 10 28.65 -25.92 -10.56
C LEU A 10 28.27 -26.54 -9.19
N LYS A 11 29.27 -26.94 -8.40
CA LYS A 11 29.05 -27.48 -7.06
C LYS A 11 28.44 -26.44 -6.12
N ALA A 12 28.90 -25.20 -6.16
CA ALA A 12 28.31 -24.10 -5.41
C ALA A 12 26.86 -23.81 -5.84
N PHE A 13 26.59 -23.80 -7.15
CA PHE A 13 25.23 -23.62 -7.66
C PHE A 13 24.29 -24.75 -7.22
N VAL A 14 24.71 -26.01 -7.30
CA VAL A 14 23.86 -27.14 -6.88
C VAL A 14 23.60 -27.13 -5.36
N LEU A 15 24.59 -26.79 -4.55
CA LEU A 15 24.46 -26.84 -3.08
C LEU A 15 23.68 -25.67 -2.48
N THR A 16 23.80 -24.46 -3.04
CA THR A 16 23.18 -23.25 -2.46
C THR A 16 22.49 -22.35 -3.49
N GLY A 17 22.93 -22.37 -4.74
CA GLY A 17 22.39 -21.51 -5.80
C GLY A 17 21.05 -21.98 -6.38
N PHE A 18 20.78 -23.29 -6.40
CA PHE A 18 19.63 -23.90 -7.06
C PHE A 18 18.33 -23.60 -6.34
N SER A 19 18.30 -23.70 -5.00
CA SER A 19 17.14 -23.32 -4.19
C SER A 19 16.81 -21.83 -4.34
N GLY A 20 17.82 -20.97 -4.31
CA GLY A 20 17.65 -19.54 -4.56
C GLY A 20 17.17 -19.22 -5.98
N ALA A 21 17.64 -19.96 -7.00
CA ALA A 21 17.16 -19.83 -8.36
C ALA A 21 15.70 -20.28 -8.51
N GLN A 22 15.32 -21.38 -7.87
CA GLN A 22 13.94 -21.87 -7.84
C GLN A 22 13.01 -20.86 -7.15
N GLN A 23 13.41 -20.31 -6.00
CA GLN A 23 12.62 -19.30 -5.29
C GLN A 23 12.44 -18.03 -6.14
N ARG A 24 13.51 -17.55 -6.78
CA ARG A 24 13.42 -16.40 -7.72
C ARG A 24 12.51 -16.68 -8.90
N ALA A 25 12.56 -17.90 -9.45
CA ALA A 25 11.67 -18.28 -10.55
C ALA A 25 10.20 -18.23 -10.11
N LEU A 26 9.87 -18.81 -8.96
CA LEU A 26 8.51 -18.76 -8.41
C LEU A 26 8.06 -17.32 -8.11
N GLN A 27 8.94 -16.49 -7.54
CA GLN A 27 8.67 -15.08 -7.31
C GLN A 27 8.43 -14.31 -8.61
N ASN A 28 9.21 -14.58 -9.66
CA ASN A 28 9.03 -13.94 -10.96
C ASN A 28 7.70 -14.35 -11.60
N VAL A 29 7.31 -15.62 -11.52
CA VAL A 29 6.00 -16.10 -12.00
C VAL A 29 4.86 -15.38 -11.29
N ALA A 30 4.92 -15.32 -9.96
CA ALA A 30 3.91 -14.62 -9.15
C ALA A 30 3.84 -13.13 -9.50
N ARG A 31 4.99 -12.45 -9.62
CA ARG A 31 5.08 -11.03 -9.97
C ARG A 31 4.53 -10.74 -11.37
N ASN A 32 4.87 -11.56 -12.36
CA ASN A 32 4.41 -11.35 -13.73
C ASN A 32 2.90 -11.59 -13.86
N ARG A 33 2.35 -12.56 -13.11
CA ARG A 33 0.91 -12.76 -13.01
C ARG A 33 0.22 -11.56 -12.37
N ASP A 34 0.71 -11.11 -11.22
CA ASP A 34 0.18 -9.95 -10.52
C ASP A 34 0.21 -8.69 -11.39
N PHE A 35 1.34 -8.45 -12.07
CA PHE A 35 1.48 -7.37 -13.05
C PHE A 35 0.40 -7.42 -14.14
N ALA A 36 0.18 -8.58 -14.76
CA ALA A 36 -0.85 -8.72 -15.80
C ALA A 36 -2.28 -8.53 -15.24
N GLN A 37 -2.56 -8.97 -14.01
CA GLN A 37 -3.86 -8.76 -13.36
C GLN A 37 -4.13 -7.27 -13.11
N ARG A 38 -3.13 -6.55 -12.63
CA ARG A 38 -3.21 -5.10 -12.40
C ARG A 38 -3.41 -4.35 -13.71
N VAL A 39 -2.63 -4.67 -14.73
CA VAL A 39 -2.81 -4.05 -16.04
C VAL A 39 -4.23 -4.30 -16.58
N LEU A 40 -4.76 -5.52 -16.47
CA LEU A 40 -6.14 -5.79 -16.91
C LEU A 40 -7.18 -4.99 -16.12
N ALA A 41 -6.97 -4.80 -14.81
CA ALA A 41 -7.88 -4.06 -13.94
C ALA A 41 -7.83 -2.53 -14.19
N SER A 42 -6.65 -1.97 -14.43
CA SER A 42 -6.46 -0.52 -14.59
C SER A 42 -6.68 -0.05 -16.03
N PHE A 43 -6.48 -0.90 -17.04
CA PHE A 43 -6.62 -0.55 -18.45
C PHE A 43 -7.91 -1.15 -19.02
N SER A 44 -8.92 -0.30 -19.21
CA SER A 44 -10.23 -0.75 -19.72
C SER A 44 -10.20 -1.06 -21.22
N ALA A 45 -11.03 -2.02 -21.66
CA ALA A 45 -11.21 -2.34 -23.07
C ALA A 45 -11.70 -1.16 -23.91
N ALA A 46 -12.42 -0.22 -23.30
CA ALA A 46 -12.95 0.96 -23.98
C ALA A 46 -11.86 2.00 -24.29
N TYR A 47 -10.87 2.15 -23.41
CA TYR A 47 -9.89 3.23 -23.50
C TYR A 47 -8.50 2.75 -23.97
N SER A 48 -8.11 1.54 -23.57
CA SER A 48 -6.83 0.92 -23.92
C SER A 48 -7.06 -0.52 -24.40
N PRO A 49 -7.75 -0.69 -25.55
CA PRO A 49 -8.16 -2.00 -26.04
C PRO A 49 -6.98 -2.94 -26.28
N ARG A 50 -5.84 -2.44 -26.80
CA ARG A 50 -4.66 -3.27 -27.06
C ARG A 50 -4.04 -3.74 -25.76
N VAL A 51 -3.90 -2.85 -24.78
CA VAL A 51 -3.34 -3.20 -23.47
C VAL A 51 -4.26 -4.18 -22.73
N HIS A 52 -5.58 -3.93 -22.75
CA HIS A 52 -6.56 -4.81 -22.13
C HIS A 52 -6.53 -6.21 -22.74
N GLU A 53 -6.54 -6.31 -24.07
CA GLU A 53 -6.46 -7.60 -24.78
C GLU A 53 -5.14 -8.33 -24.50
N ALA A 54 -4.01 -7.61 -24.52
CA ALA A 54 -2.71 -8.19 -24.26
C ALA A 54 -2.59 -8.72 -22.83
N ALA A 55 -3.13 -8.01 -21.85
CA ALA A 55 -3.18 -8.45 -20.45
C ALA A 55 -4.10 -9.66 -20.27
N ASP A 56 -5.32 -9.66 -20.84
CA ASP A 56 -6.25 -10.80 -20.78
C ASP A 56 -5.62 -12.04 -21.43
N ARG A 57 -4.97 -11.88 -22.58
CA ARG A 57 -4.25 -12.96 -23.26
C ARG A 57 -3.11 -13.52 -22.40
N ALA A 58 -2.28 -12.65 -21.81
CA ALA A 58 -1.20 -13.07 -20.92
C ALA A 58 -1.74 -13.82 -19.69
N LEU A 59 -2.89 -13.42 -19.15
CA LEU A 59 -3.50 -14.07 -18.00
C LEU A 59 -4.10 -15.44 -18.29
N ARG A 60 -4.65 -15.62 -19.50
CA ARG A 60 -5.16 -16.91 -19.99
C ARG A 60 -4.04 -17.84 -20.49
N GLY A 61 -2.86 -17.28 -20.75
CA GLY A 61 -1.69 -18.01 -21.22
C GLY A 61 -0.83 -18.65 -20.12
N THR A 62 0.35 -19.08 -20.54
CA THR A 62 1.39 -19.72 -19.74
C THR A 62 2.23 -18.69 -18.97
N ASP A 63 3.11 -19.15 -18.08
CA ASP A 63 4.05 -18.27 -17.38
C ASP A 63 5.01 -17.55 -18.34
N ALA A 64 5.36 -18.19 -19.46
CA ALA A 64 6.16 -17.57 -20.51
C ALA A 64 5.40 -16.43 -21.21
N ASP A 65 4.08 -16.55 -21.39
CA ASP A 65 3.26 -15.48 -21.96
C ASP A 65 3.19 -14.27 -21.01
N ARG A 66 3.08 -14.53 -19.70
CA ARG A 66 3.12 -13.47 -18.66
C ARG A 66 4.47 -12.78 -18.62
N GLU A 67 5.56 -13.53 -18.74
CA GLU A 67 6.91 -12.96 -18.81
C GLU A 67 7.12 -12.12 -20.07
N ALA A 68 6.71 -12.63 -21.24
CA ALA A 68 6.79 -11.89 -22.50
C ALA A 68 6.00 -10.57 -22.43
N PHE A 69 4.79 -10.63 -21.85
CA PHE A 69 3.97 -9.45 -21.61
C PHE A 69 4.65 -8.44 -20.68
N ALA A 70 5.16 -8.90 -19.53
CA ALA A 70 5.84 -8.03 -18.56
C ALA A 70 7.13 -7.40 -19.11
N ARG A 71 7.87 -8.13 -19.95
CA ARG A 71 9.16 -7.69 -20.49
C ARG A 71 9.01 -6.64 -21.59
N THR A 72 8.11 -6.85 -22.55
CA THR A 72 7.92 -5.91 -23.67
C THR A 72 6.46 -5.74 -24.09
N GLY A 73 5.62 -6.78 -23.98
CA GLY A 73 4.27 -6.77 -24.52
C GLY A 73 3.37 -5.66 -23.97
N PHE A 74 3.50 -5.29 -22.70
CA PHE A 74 2.77 -4.15 -22.14
C PHE A 74 3.15 -2.83 -22.81
N ALA A 75 4.45 -2.54 -22.92
CA ALA A 75 4.93 -1.30 -23.51
C ALA A 75 4.55 -1.20 -24.99
N GLU A 76 4.68 -2.30 -25.73
CA GLU A 76 4.28 -2.38 -27.14
C GLU A 76 2.77 -2.12 -27.32
N ALA A 77 1.92 -2.77 -26.51
CA ALA A 77 0.48 -2.57 -26.55
C ALA A 77 0.09 -1.13 -26.20
N ARG A 78 0.74 -0.54 -25.20
CA ARG A 78 0.53 0.86 -24.79
C ARG A 78 0.89 1.83 -25.91
N THR A 79 2.03 1.64 -26.58
CA THR A 79 2.42 2.47 -27.73
C THR A 79 1.41 2.37 -28.87
N LEU A 80 0.85 1.19 -29.13
CA LEU A 80 -0.21 1.02 -30.13
C LEU A 80 -1.49 1.76 -29.74
N ASP A 81 -1.96 1.62 -28.50
CA ASP A 81 -3.12 2.36 -28.00
C ASP A 81 -2.90 3.88 -28.07
N MET A 82 -1.71 4.37 -27.72
CA MET A 82 -1.36 5.80 -27.87
C MET A 82 -1.43 6.25 -29.32
N ARG A 83 -0.80 5.51 -30.23
CA ARG A 83 -0.79 5.85 -31.67
C ARG A 83 -2.19 5.83 -32.27
N ASP A 84 -2.98 4.82 -31.93
CA ASP A 84 -4.35 4.68 -32.43
C ASP A 84 -5.23 5.84 -31.91
N ARG A 85 -5.03 6.30 -30.66
CA ARG A 85 -5.68 7.51 -30.11
C ARG A 85 -5.21 8.83 -30.74
N GLU A 86 -3.96 8.92 -31.17
CA GLU A 86 -3.44 10.12 -31.85
C GLU A 86 -3.93 10.24 -33.30
N ALA A 87 -4.07 9.09 -33.98
CA ALA A 87 -4.58 9.02 -35.34
C ALA A 87 -6.07 9.40 -35.43
N ASP A 88 -6.85 9.11 -34.39
CA ASP A 88 -8.26 9.45 -34.33
C ASP A 88 -8.48 10.94 -33.99
N GLU A 89 -8.97 11.71 -34.96
CA GLU A 89 -9.33 13.13 -34.81
C GLU A 89 -10.39 13.35 -33.72
N ALA A 90 -11.27 12.36 -33.45
CA ALA A 90 -12.27 12.42 -32.39
C ALA A 90 -11.66 12.22 -30.98
N HIS A 91 -10.52 11.53 -30.87
CA HIS A 91 -9.74 11.37 -29.63
C HIS A 91 -8.63 12.43 -29.46
N ARG A 92 -8.40 13.26 -30.48
CA ARG A 92 -7.63 14.52 -30.40
C ARG A 92 -8.41 15.60 -29.65
N GLN A 93 -8.88 15.28 -28.45
CA GLN A 93 -9.40 16.30 -27.55
C GLN A 93 -8.27 17.29 -27.21
N VAL A 94 -8.52 18.57 -27.46
CA VAL A 94 -7.68 19.66 -26.96
C VAL A 94 -7.83 19.65 -25.44
N ILE A 95 -6.72 19.43 -24.71
CA ILE A 95 -6.74 19.55 -23.27
C ILE A 95 -6.98 21.02 -22.91
N ALA A 96 -8.09 21.28 -22.21
CA ALA A 96 -8.38 22.61 -21.73
C ALA A 96 -7.31 23.03 -20.71
N GLN A 97 -6.97 24.33 -20.65
CA GLN A 97 -5.98 24.82 -19.67
C GLN A 97 -6.33 24.39 -18.23
N ALA A 98 -7.62 24.33 -17.89
CA ALA A 98 -8.11 23.87 -16.60
C ALA A 98 -7.74 22.41 -16.24
N GLU A 99 -7.60 21.54 -17.23
CA GLU A 99 -7.18 20.13 -17.05
C GLU A 99 -5.67 20.06 -16.83
N ARG A 100 -4.88 20.83 -17.60
CA ARG A 100 -3.44 20.97 -17.34
C ARG A 100 -3.17 21.53 -15.95
N ASP A 101 -3.87 22.59 -15.57
CA ASP A 101 -3.77 23.21 -14.24
C ASP A 101 -4.15 22.22 -13.12
N PHE A 102 -5.11 21.33 -13.39
CA PHE A 102 -5.45 20.26 -12.46
C PHE A 102 -4.28 19.28 -12.29
N VAL A 103 -3.69 18.77 -13.38
CA VAL A 103 -2.51 17.88 -13.28
C VAL A 103 -1.32 18.57 -12.62
N VAL A 104 -1.13 19.87 -12.83
CA VAL A 104 -0.13 20.67 -12.09
C VAL A 104 -0.45 20.70 -10.59
N SER A 105 -1.72 20.90 -10.23
CA SER A 105 -2.14 20.83 -8.82
C SER A 105 -1.90 19.45 -8.23
N LEU A 106 -2.19 18.37 -8.97
CA LEU A 106 -1.92 17.00 -8.53
C LEU A 106 -0.43 16.81 -8.25
N ALA A 107 0.43 17.15 -9.21
CA ALA A 107 1.88 17.00 -9.12
C ALA A 107 2.50 17.67 -7.88
N GLN A 108 1.86 18.74 -7.37
CA GLN A 108 2.34 19.53 -6.24
C GLN A 108 1.68 19.13 -4.91
N LYS A 109 0.39 18.82 -4.91
CA LYS A 109 -0.46 18.84 -3.71
C LYS A 109 -1.24 17.57 -3.47
N ASP A 110 -1.22 16.60 -4.37
CA ASP A 110 -1.95 15.35 -4.14
C ASP A 110 -1.42 14.66 -2.86
N PRO A 111 -2.30 14.19 -1.96
CA PRO A 111 -1.88 13.50 -0.74
C PRO A 111 -1.22 12.15 -1.02
N GLY A 112 -1.50 11.53 -2.17
CA GLY A 112 -0.85 10.32 -2.66
C GLY A 112 0.52 10.61 -3.30
N GLU A 113 1.57 9.93 -2.85
CA GLU A 113 2.91 10.12 -3.40
C GLU A 113 3.00 9.59 -4.84
N GLN A 114 2.42 8.42 -5.10
CA GLN A 114 2.45 7.81 -6.42
C GLN A 114 1.65 8.64 -7.41
N VAL A 115 0.49 9.19 -7.01
CA VAL A 115 -0.27 10.13 -7.85
C VAL A 115 0.54 11.40 -8.16
N ARG A 116 1.22 11.98 -7.17
CA ARG A 116 2.13 13.12 -7.41
C ARG A 116 3.20 12.79 -8.43
N LEU A 117 3.89 11.65 -8.28
CA LEU A 117 4.95 11.21 -9.18
C LEU A 117 4.43 10.95 -10.61
N ALA A 118 3.26 10.32 -10.73
CA ALA A 118 2.62 10.09 -12.03
C ALA A 118 2.23 11.41 -12.72
N ALA A 119 1.69 12.38 -11.97
CA ALA A 119 1.37 13.71 -12.49
C ALA A 119 2.63 14.50 -12.88
N GLN A 120 3.70 14.44 -12.09
CA GLN A 120 5.00 15.03 -12.43
C GLN A 120 5.57 14.41 -13.71
N HIS A 121 5.43 13.09 -13.89
CA HIS A 121 5.86 12.41 -15.10
C HIS A 121 5.07 12.87 -16.34
N ALA A 122 3.75 13.08 -16.21
CA ALA A 122 2.91 13.61 -17.28
C ALA A 122 3.30 15.05 -17.68
N LEU A 123 3.90 15.81 -16.75
CA LEU A 123 4.35 17.20 -16.93
C LEU A 123 5.87 17.34 -17.17
N ARG A 124 6.58 16.22 -17.40
CA ARG A 124 8.04 16.23 -17.58
C ARG A 124 8.46 17.08 -18.77
N GLN A 125 9.73 17.51 -18.79
CA GLN A 125 10.28 18.23 -19.93
C GLN A 125 10.11 17.42 -21.23
N GLY A 126 9.54 18.06 -22.26
CA GLY A 126 9.24 17.43 -23.54
C GLY A 126 7.92 16.66 -23.58
N SER A 127 7.10 16.72 -22.52
CA SER A 127 5.75 16.16 -22.56
C SER A 127 4.83 16.95 -23.50
N THR A 128 3.79 16.27 -23.96
CA THR A 128 2.77 16.79 -24.86
C THR A 128 1.39 16.60 -24.25
N ASP A 129 0.35 17.11 -24.90
CA ASP A 129 -1.03 16.82 -24.52
C ASP A 129 -1.39 15.32 -24.63
N ALA A 130 -0.59 14.50 -25.32
CA ALA A 130 -0.77 13.06 -25.29
C ALA A 130 -0.43 12.46 -23.92
N ASP A 131 0.62 12.94 -23.26
CA ASP A 131 1.04 12.46 -21.94
C ASP A 131 0.02 12.79 -20.85
N ILE A 132 -0.57 13.99 -20.90
CA ILE A 132 -1.60 14.40 -19.95
C ILE A 132 -2.91 13.63 -20.19
N ARG A 133 -3.29 13.37 -21.44
CA ARG A 133 -4.44 12.49 -21.77
C ARG A 133 -4.21 11.07 -21.24
N GLU A 134 -3.02 10.53 -21.43
CA GLU A 134 -2.67 9.21 -20.93
C GLU A 134 -2.65 9.13 -19.38
N PHE A 135 -2.25 10.20 -18.73
CA PHE A 135 -2.36 10.32 -17.29
C PHE A 135 -3.82 10.21 -16.83
N TYR A 136 -4.73 10.98 -17.42
CA TYR A 136 -6.16 10.89 -17.08
C TYR A 136 -6.77 9.52 -17.40
N ALA A 137 -6.35 8.94 -18.51
CA ALA A 137 -6.80 7.65 -18.96
C ALA A 137 -6.55 6.51 -17.99
N THR A 138 -5.32 6.44 -17.49
CA THR A 138 -4.77 5.23 -16.87
C THR A 138 -3.77 5.57 -15.78
N GLY A 139 -2.88 6.54 -16.02
CA GLY A 139 -1.78 6.87 -15.11
C GLY A 139 -2.25 7.29 -13.72
N TRP A 140 -3.32 8.08 -13.64
CA TRP A 140 -3.85 8.58 -12.38
C TRP A 140 -4.41 7.45 -11.50
N MET A 141 -5.27 6.60 -12.07
CA MET A 141 -5.90 5.52 -11.29
C MET A 141 -4.93 4.42 -10.90
N ALA A 142 -4.00 4.07 -11.79
CA ALA A 142 -2.95 3.11 -11.47
C ALA A 142 -2.06 3.62 -10.33
N ALA A 143 -1.72 4.91 -10.34
CA ALA A 143 -0.96 5.53 -9.27
C ALA A 143 -1.73 5.57 -7.93
N ALA A 144 -3.03 5.88 -7.98
CA ALA A 144 -3.89 5.86 -6.80
C ALA A 144 -4.02 4.47 -6.16
N GLU A 145 -4.10 3.41 -6.98
CA GLU A 145 -4.06 2.02 -6.47
C GLU A 145 -2.72 1.70 -5.80
N LEU A 146 -1.60 2.17 -6.34
CA LEU A 146 -0.30 2.00 -5.70
C LEU A 146 -0.21 2.74 -4.36
N ASP A 147 -0.76 3.95 -4.24
CA ASP A 147 -0.78 4.68 -2.97
C ASP A 147 -1.51 3.90 -1.86
N ILE A 148 -2.63 3.25 -2.18
CA ILE A 148 -3.37 2.38 -1.24
C ILE A 148 -2.51 1.19 -0.83
N GLU A 149 -1.80 0.57 -1.76
CA GLU A 149 -0.98 -0.61 -1.47
C GLU A 149 0.23 -0.29 -0.61
N PHE A 150 0.93 0.79 -0.92
CA PHE A 150 2.03 1.28 -0.08
C PHE A 150 1.54 1.61 1.33
N PHE A 151 0.38 2.28 1.43
CA PHE A 151 -0.25 2.54 2.72
C PHE A 151 -0.54 1.26 3.50
N ARG A 152 -1.20 0.28 2.87
CA ARG A 152 -1.54 -1.00 3.51
C ARG A 152 -0.30 -1.74 3.97
N GLN A 153 0.72 -1.82 3.11
CA GLN A 153 1.97 -2.48 3.45
C GLN A 153 2.62 -1.80 4.65
N HIS A 154 2.75 -0.48 4.63
CA HIS A 154 3.36 0.27 5.72
C HIS A 154 2.60 0.08 7.04
N SER A 155 1.28 0.21 7.01
CA SER A 155 0.41 0.04 8.18
C SER A 155 0.46 -1.39 8.72
N GLN A 156 0.51 -2.41 7.87
CA GLN A 156 0.65 -3.81 8.28
C GLN A 156 2.02 -4.08 8.90
N GLU A 157 3.11 -3.60 8.31
CA GLU A 157 4.46 -3.76 8.85
C GLU A 157 4.59 -3.09 10.23
N ALA A 158 4.02 -1.90 10.40
CA ALA A 158 3.97 -1.23 11.70
C ALA A 158 3.10 -2.01 12.71
N GLY A 159 1.91 -2.44 12.31
CA GLY A 159 0.98 -3.22 13.12
C GLY A 159 1.57 -4.54 13.64
N MET A 160 2.27 -5.27 12.77
CA MET A 160 2.91 -6.54 13.13
C MET A 160 3.95 -6.39 14.24
N ARG A 161 4.66 -5.25 14.31
CA ARG A 161 5.62 -4.99 15.39
C ARG A 161 4.92 -4.89 16.75
N TYR A 162 3.80 -4.17 16.81
CA TYR A 162 3.01 -4.03 18.04
C TYR A 162 2.39 -5.36 18.48
N LEU A 163 1.84 -6.13 17.53
CA LEU A 163 1.27 -7.45 17.78
C LEU A 163 2.31 -8.48 18.25
N ALA A 164 3.56 -8.35 17.83
CA ALA A 164 4.65 -9.21 18.29
C ALA A 164 5.19 -8.83 19.67
N LEU A 165 5.27 -7.52 19.98
CA LEU A 165 5.92 -7.00 21.17
C LEU A 165 5.00 -6.98 22.40
N ILE A 166 3.83 -6.33 22.28
CA ILE A 166 3.00 -5.96 23.43
C ILE A 166 2.44 -7.18 24.18
N PRO A 167 1.99 -8.28 23.52
CA PRO A 167 1.54 -9.46 24.26
C PRO A 167 2.61 -10.05 25.17
N GLY A 168 3.89 -10.03 24.77
CA GLY A 168 5.01 -10.46 25.60
C GLY A 168 5.18 -9.55 26.83
N LEU A 169 5.14 -8.23 26.64
CA LEU A 169 5.23 -7.27 27.75
C LEU A 169 4.09 -7.43 28.77
N ILE A 170 2.89 -7.74 28.30
CA ILE A 170 1.74 -8.02 29.16
C ILE A 170 1.97 -9.30 29.96
N ALA A 171 2.47 -10.38 29.32
CA ALA A 171 2.77 -11.63 30.01
C ALA A 171 3.87 -11.44 31.07
N ASP A 172 4.93 -10.71 30.76
CA ASP A 172 6.01 -10.38 31.70
C ASP A 172 5.48 -9.58 32.89
N ALA A 173 4.60 -8.60 32.65
CA ALA A 173 3.98 -7.80 33.70
C ALA A 173 3.05 -8.63 34.60
N GLN A 174 2.32 -9.59 34.02
CA GLN A 174 1.46 -10.52 34.75
C GLN A 174 2.27 -11.46 35.65
N GLU A 175 3.39 -12.01 35.17
CA GLU A 175 4.24 -12.85 36.01
C GLU A 175 4.91 -12.04 37.12
N ALA A 176 5.41 -10.83 36.83
CA ALA A 176 5.96 -9.94 37.84
C ALA A 176 4.92 -9.55 38.91
N GLU A 177 3.67 -9.29 38.52
CA GLU A 177 2.57 -9.04 39.46
C GLU A 177 2.30 -10.26 40.35
N LYS A 178 2.27 -11.47 39.78
CA LYS A 178 2.08 -12.71 40.53
C LYS A 178 3.21 -12.95 41.54
N GLU A 179 4.47 -12.73 41.15
CA GLU A 179 5.62 -12.79 42.06
C GLU A 179 5.51 -11.75 43.18
N ALA A 180 5.10 -10.52 42.84
CA ALA A 180 4.91 -9.44 43.81
C ALA A 180 3.83 -9.74 44.84
N LEU A 181 2.75 -10.41 44.43
CA LEU A 181 1.66 -10.84 45.31
C LEU A 181 2.05 -12.04 46.19
N ALA A 182 3.00 -12.86 45.75
CA ALA A 182 3.54 -13.98 46.54
C ALA A 182 4.64 -13.56 47.54
N ALA A 183 5.29 -12.41 47.30
CA ALA A 183 6.36 -11.91 48.14
C ALA A 183 5.86 -11.34 49.48
N GLY A 184 6.64 -11.55 50.55
CA GLY A 184 6.36 -11.04 51.89
C GLY A 184 7.44 -10.08 52.43
N GLY A 185 7.09 -9.26 53.42
CA GLY A 185 8.02 -8.37 54.11
C GLY A 185 8.66 -7.32 53.18
N ALA A 186 9.92 -6.98 53.42
CA ALA A 186 10.64 -5.96 52.64
C ALA A 186 10.78 -6.31 51.15
N ALA A 187 10.80 -7.61 50.80
CA ALA A 187 10.85 -8.06 49.41
C ALA A 187 9.56 -7.75 48.63
N ALA A 188 8.41 -7.65 49.32
CA ALA A 188 7.12 -7.37 48.69
C ALA A 188 7.08 -5.97 48.06
N ALA A 189 7.65 -4.96 48.73
CA ALA A 189 7.70 -3.60 48.21
C ALA A 189 8.56 -3.50 46.94
N GLN A 190 9.71 -4.19 46.92
CA GLN A 190 10.60 -4.21 45.77
C GLN A 190 9.96 -4.96 44.58
N ALA A 191 9.34 -6.12 44.84
CA ALA A 191 8.67 -6.90 43.80
C ALA A 191 7.47 -6.14 43.19
N ARG A 192 6.67 -5.46 44.01
CA ARG A 192 5.61 -4.56 43.53
C ARG A 192 6.13 -3.43 42.65
N ALA A 193 7.26 -2.82 43.02
CA ALA A 193 7.88 -1.78 42.19
C ALA A 193 8.37 -2.33 40.83
N VAL A 194 8.84 -3.59 40.78
CA VAL A 194 9.20 -4.27 39.52
C VAL A 194 7.96 -4.50 38.67
N ALA A 195 6.90 -5.06 39.26
CA ALA A 195 5.63 -5.31 38.56
C ALA A 195 4.99 -4.02 38.03
N ALA A 196 4.99 -2.95 38.83
CA ALA A 196 4.50 -1.64 38.40
C ALA A 196 5.26 -1.13 37.17
N ARG A 197 6.60 -1.22 37.16
CA ARG A 197 7.42 -0.83 35.99
C ARG A 197 7.13 -1.67 34.75
N ALA A 198 6.93 -2.98 34.91
CA ALA A 198 6.58 -3.86 33.80
C ALA A 198 5.23 -3.47 33.19
N TRP A 199 4.22 -3.21 34.03
CA TRP A 199 2.92 -2.69 33.57
C TRP A 199 3.03 -1.32 32.91
N THR A 200 3.82 -0.39 33.45
CA THR A 200 4.06 0.92 32.83
C THR A 200 4.66 0.76 31.43
N ARG A 201 5.65 -0.12 31.26
CA ARG A 201 6.23 -0.38 29.93
C ARG A 201 5.21 -0.92 28.93
N ALA A 202 4.38 -1.88 29.34
CA ALA A 202 3.34 -2.43 28.49
C ALA A 202 2.31 -1.36 28.09
N LYS A 203 1.95 -0.48 29.03
CA LYS A 203 1.06 0.67 28.79
C LYS A 203 1.67 1.64 27.78
N ASP A 204 2.92 2.05 27.98
CA ASP A 204 3.58 3.06 27.14
C ASP A 204 3.69 2.58 25.68
N GLU A 205 4.00 1.31 25.46
CA GLU A 205 4.02 0.72 24.10
C GLU A 205 2.62 0.61 23.49
N ALA A 206 1.59 0.30 24.28
CA ALA A 206 0.20 0.30 23.82
C ALA A 206 -0.29 1.72 23.47
N ASP A 207 0.11 2.74 24.23
CA ASP A 207 -0.18 4.14 23.92
C ASP A 207 0.54 4.59 22.64
N ALA A 208 1.80 4.18 22.45
CA ALA A 208 2.53 4.45 21.22
C ALA A 208 1.85 3.81 20.00
N ALA A 209 1.40 2.55 20.14
CA ALA A 209 0.63 1.87 19.10
C ALA A 209 -0.68 2.60 18.79
N ARG A 210 -1.44 2.99 19.80
CA ARG A 210 -2.69 3.77 19.65
C ARG A 210 -2.45 5.06 18.86
N ILE A 211 -1.46 5.86 19.26
CA ILE A 211 -1.13 7.14 18.61
C ILE A 211 -0.70 6.93 17.14
N ALA A 212 0.07 5.87 16.87
CA ALA A 212 0.46 5.54 15.50
C ALA A 212 -0.77 5.23 14.63
N TRP A 213 -1.72 4.43 15.13
CA TRP A 213 -2.96 4.13 14.40
C TRP A 213 -3.90 5.34 14.26
N GLU A 214 -3.95 6.24 15.23
CA GLU A 214 -4.66 7.53 15.09
C GLU A 214 -4.04 8.39 13.99
N THR A 215 -2.71 8.34 13.81
CA THR A 215 -2.02 9.05 12.72
C THR A 215 -2.36 8.47 11.35
N GLU A 216 -2.38 7.13 11.23
CA GLU A 216 -2.82 6.49 9.98
C GLU A 216 -4.30 6.76 9.69
N GLN A 217 -5.14 6.81 10.71
CA GLN A 217 -6.55 7.19 10.57
C GLN A 217 -6.71 8.59 9.94
N LEU A 218 -5.96 9.59 10.41
CA LEU A 218 -6.00 10.94 9.86
C LEU A 218 -5.62 10.97 8.37
N ARG A 219 -4.64 10.16 7.96
CA ARG A 219 -4.25 10.03 6.54
C ARG A 219 -5.37 9.43 5.70
N CYS A 220 -6.04 8.38 6.19
CA CYS A 220 -7.19 7.79 5.51
C CYS A 220 -8.33 8.80 5.31
N VAL A 221 -8.63 9.60 6.33
CA VAL A 221 -9.65 10.65 6.27
C VAL A 221 -9.28 11.74 5.26
N GLU A 222 -8.01 12.17 5.24
CA GLU A 222 -7.52 13.15 4.27
C GLU A 222 -7.65 12.64 2.83
N GLN A 223 -7.23 11.39 2.58
CA GLN A 223 -7.38 10.72 1.29
C GLN A 223 -8.85 10.59 0.87
N ALA A 224 -9.72 10.11 1.76
CA ALA A 224 -11.15 9.97 1.45
C ALA A 224 -11.79 11.33 1.11
N ARG A 225 -11.47 12.40 1.87
CA ARG A 225 -11.94 13.75 1.58
C ARG A 225 -11.43 14.26 0.24
N TYR A 226 -10.18 13.99 -0.07
CA TYR A 226 -9.59 14.37 -1.34
C TYR A 226 -10.32 13.72 -2.52
N TRP A 227 -10.56 12.40 -2.48
CA TRP A 227 -11.31 11.71 -3.51
C TRP A 227 -12.77 12.17 -3.62
N GLN A 228 -13.41 12.53 -2.51
CA GLN A 228 -14.73 13.17 -2.56
C GLN A 228 -14.70 14.49 -3.34
N SER A 229 -13.67 15.32 -3.15
CA SER A 229 -13.55 16.58 -3.89
C SER A 229 -13.41 16.37 -5.41
N VAL A 230 -12.79 15.26 -5.83
CA VAL A 230 -12.71 14.85 -7.23
C VAL A 230 -14.10 14.47 -7.76
N VAL A 231 -14.84 13.65 -7.01
CA VAL A 231 -16.21 13.25 -7.37
C VAL A 231 -17.10 14.48 -7.53
N ASP A 232 -17.05 15.42 -6.58
CA ASP A 232 -17.86 16.63 -6.61
C ASP A 232 -17.55 17.51 -7.83
N ARG A 233 -16.26 17.68 -8.14
CA ARG A 233 -15.78 18.53 -9.25
C ARG A 233 -16.26 18.07 -10.62
N TYR A 234 -16.36 16.76 -10.82
CA TYR A 234 -16.72 16.17 -12.12
C TYR A 234 -18.12 15.54 -12.13
N SER A 235 -18.90 15.77 -11.07
CA SER A 235 -20.31 15.40 -11.01
C SER A 235 -21.09 16.05 -12.17
N GLY A 236 -21.95 15.25 -12.81
CA GLY A 236 -22.79 15.69 -13.93
C GLY A 236 -22.09 15.86 -15.27
N LYS A 237 -20.80 15.53 -15.40
CA LYS A 237 -20.13 15.42 -16.70
C LYS A 237 -20.64 14.18 -17.45
N THR A 238 -20.90 14.33 -18.75
CA THR A 238 -21.41 13.26 -19.61
C THR A 238 -20.35 12.67 -20.54
N ASP A 239 -19.16 13.28 -20.60
CA ASP A 239 -18.02 12.71 -21.32
C ASP A 239 -17.63 11.36 -20.68
N PRO A 240 -17.49 10.28 -21.46
CA PRO A 240 -17.15 8.95 -20.94
C PRO A 240 -15.89 8.91 -20.08
N ILE A 241 -14.90 9.76 -20.37
CA ILE A 241 -13.65 9.85 -19.60
C ILE A 241 -13.95 10.37 -18.20
N TRP A 242 -14.71 11.46 -18.10
CA TRP A 242 -15.06 12.08 -16.81
C TRP A 242 -16.01 11.20 -15.98
N VAL A 243 -16.92 10.48 -16.64
CA VAL A 243 -17.76 9.47 -15.97
C VAL A 243 -16.90 8.36 -15.37
N SER A 244 -15.95 7.83 -16.13
CA SER A 244 -15.01 6.80 -15.66
C SER A 244 -14.16 7.29 -14.48
N ILE A 245 -13.59 8.51 -14.59
CA ILE A 245 -12.80 9.13 -13.52
C ILE A 245 -13.62 9.30 -12.25
N THR A 246 -14.85 9.79 -12.36
CA THR A 246 -15.74 10.00 -11.21
C THR A 246 -16.07 8.67 -10.51
N GLY A 247 -16.37 7.63 -11.28
CA GLY A 247 -16.61 6.28 -10.72
C GLY A 247 -15.37 5.70 -10.03
N ALA A 248 -14.19 5.91 -10.62
CA ALA A 248 -12.93 5.43 -10.05
C ALA A 248 -12.51 6.22 -8.78
N ALA A 249 -12.80 7.52 -8.75
CA ALA A 249 -12.62 8.37 -7.57
C ALA A 249 -13.56 7.93 -6.42
N ASP A 250 -14.82 7.63 -6.71
CA ASP A 250 -15.75 7.13 -5.70
C ASP A 250 -15.34 5.76 -5.14
N LYS A 251 -14.82 4.88 -6.00
CA LYS A 251 -14.21 3.60 -5.58
C LYS A 251 -13.04 3.85 -4.63
N ASN A 252 -12.11 4.76 -4.97
CA ASN A 252 -10.96 5.09 -4.13
C ASN A 252 -11.38 5.69 -2.79
N ARG A 253 -12.32 6.63 -2.79
CA ARG A 253 -12.94 7.19 -1.58
C ARG A 253 -13.47 6.08 -0.67
N THR A 254 -14.22 5.13 -1.24
CA THR A 254 -14.76 3.98 -0.51
C THR A 254 -13.66 3.13 0.10
N VAL A 255 -12.58 2.86 -0.65
CA VAL A 255 -11.43 2.10 -0.14
C VAL A 255 -10.78 2.82 1.05
N TRP A 256 -10.48 4.11 0.91
CA TRP A 256 -9.87 4.90 2.00
C TRP A 256 -10.77 5.02 3.23
N THR A 257 -12.10 5.06 3.05
CA THR A 257 -13.05 5.00 4.17
C THR A 257 -13.01 3.64 4.87
N GLY A 258 -12.81 2.55 4.12
CA GLY A 258 -12.58 1.22 4.70
C GLY A 258 -11.27 1.15 5.50
N GLU A 259 -10.20 1.76 4.99
CA GLU A 259 -8.91 1.84 5.70
C GLU A 259 -9.00 2.71 6.97
N ASP A 260 -9.77 3.80 6.96
CA ASP A 260 -10.08 4.60 8.16
C ASP A 260 -10.78 3.75 9.23
N ALA A 261 -11.80 2.98 8.85
CA ALA A 261 -12.50 2.10 9.77
C ALA A 261 -11.57 1.03 10.38
N PHE A 262 -10.66 0.48 9.58
CA PHE A 262 -9.65 -0.46 10.07
C PHE A 262 -8.67 0.20 11.06
N ALA A 263 -8.11 1.36 10.71
CA ALA A 263 -7.18 2.10 11.57
C ALA A 263 -7.84 2.53 12.90
N SER A 264 -9.10 2.96 12.84
CA SER A 264 -9.93 3.27 14.02
C SER A 264 -10.15 2.05 14.92
N GLY A 265 -10.40 0.88 14.33
CA GLY A 265 -10.49 -0.38 15.09
C GLY A 265 -9.18 -0.73 15.80
N GLN A 266 -8.03 -0.50 15.15
CA GLN A 266 -6.72 -0.72 15.74
C GLN A 266 -6.43 0.26 16.87
N SER A 267 -6.67 1.56 16.69
CA SER A 267 -6.46 2.55 17.76
C SER A 267 -7.33 2.26 18.97
N GLY A 268 -8.60 1.87 18.76
CA GLY A 268 -9.51 1.43 19.81
C GLY A 268 -8.99 0.21 20.57
N HIS A 269 -8.51 -0.81 19.86
CA HIS A 269 -7.91 -2.00 20.48
C HIS A 269 -6.73 -1.65 21.39
N TRP A 270 -5.80 -0.82 20.92
CA TRP A 270 -4.63 -0.45 21.72
C TRP A 270 -4.97 0.48 22.88
N ALA A 271 -6.02 1.29 22.77
CA ALA A 271 -6.56 2.05 23.89
C ALA A 271 -7.06 1.14 25.02
N GLU A 272 -7.76 0.06 24.69
CA GLU A 272 -8.21 -0.94 25.67
C GLU A 272 -7.03 -1.66 26.35
N VAL A 273 -6.00 -2.01 25.57
CA VAL A 273 -4.78 -2.64 26.12
C VAL A 273 -4.05 -1.67 27.06
N SER A 274 -3.90 -0.41 26.67
CA SER A 274 -3.30 0.63 27.52
C SER A 274 -4.08 0.82 28.82
N SER A 275 -5.42 0.88 28.75
CA SER A 275 -6.29 0.97 29.93
C SER A 275 -6.12 -0.21 30.89
N ARG A 276 -6.05 -1.43 30.35
CA ARG A 276 -5.78 -2.64 31.15
C ARG A 276 -4.41 -2.61 31.81
N ALA A 277 -3.38 -2.14 31.10
CA ALA A 277 -2.04 -2.03 31.63
C ALA A 277 -1.96 -0.97 32.73
N GLN A 278 -2.65 0.16 32.57
CA GLN A 278 -2.79 1.18 33.62
C GLN A 278 -3.43 0.61 34.88
N ALA A 279 -4.50 -0.19 34.75
CA ALA A 279 -5.10 -0.86 35.90
C ALA A 279 -4.10 -1.79 36.63
N GLY A 280 -3.16 -2.40 35.90
CA GLY A 280 -2.04 -3.16 36.49
C GLY A 280 -1.05 -2.28 37.25
N VAL A 281 -0.67 -1.13 36.68
CA VAL A 281 0.14 -0.12 37.37
C VAL A 281 -0.50 0.28 38.70
N ASP A 282 -1.80 0.57 38.68
CA ASP A 282 -2.54 1.05 39.86
C ASP A 282 -2.56 -0.01 40.97
N ARG A 283 -2.81 -1.28 40.63
CA ARG A 283 -2.79 -2.40 41.61
C ARG A 283 -1.45 -2.56 42.30
N MET A 284 -0.36 -2.37 41.56
CA MET A 284 1.00 -2.56 42.08
C MET A 284 1.54 -1.34 42.82
N SER A 285 1.06 -0.13 42.48
CA SER A 285 1.57 1.13 43.03
C SER A 285 0.76 1.63 44.24
N ASN A 286 -0.54 1.32 44.32
CA ASN A 286 -1.42 1.74 45.41
C ASN A 286 -2.01 0.50 46.12
N PRO A 287 -1.27 -0.15 47.02
CA PRO A 287 -1.83 -1.21 47.83
C PRO A 287 -2.89 -0.60 48.78
N GLY A 288 -4.14 -0.98 48.59
CA GLY A 288 -5.19 -0.79 49.60
C GLY A 288 -4.90 -1.59 50.87
#